data_AF-A0A9D8XX31-F1
#
_entry.id   AF-A0A9D8XX31-F1
#
_cell.length_a   1.000
_cell.length_b   1.000
_cell.length_c   1.000
_cell.angle_alpha   90.00
_cell.angle_beta   90.00
_cell.angle_gamma   90.00
#
_symmetry.space_group_name_H-M   'P 1'
#
loop_
_entity.id
_entity.type
_entity.pdbx_description
1 polymer ?
#
loop_
_entity_poly.entity_id
_entity_poly.type
_entity_poly.pdbx_seq_one_letter_code
_entity_poly.pdbx_strand_id
1 'polypeptide(L)'
;MAKDAGLDYRSYLNSEQPYLTTSQIEHLASQGFQFGAHSLSHPLYESISEDEQIEQTLKCVDSLSSIQGTCKLFSFPFTDNGVKSSFFDSVYKQGVEYTFGTAGIKDDEQQRNIQRIPMEQDQYSAQSILYSEYCYCLLRQLIRRNVVHH
;
A
#
# COMPACT_ATOMS: atom_id res chain seq x y z
N MET A 1 19.00 7.84 -12.29
CA MET A 1 18.13 9.00 -12.59
C MET A 1 18.47 10.25 -11.78
N ALA A 2 18.42 10.27 -10.44
CA ALA A 2 18.74 11.48 -9.66
C ALA A 2 20.23 11.88 -9.64
N LYS A 3 21.14 10.88 -9.52
CA LYS A 3 22.60 11.12 -9.64
C LYS A 3 23.00 11.62 -11.02
N ASP A 4 22.35 11.11 -12.06
CA ASP A 4 22.59 11.50 -13.46
C ASP A 4 22.12 12.94 -13.73
N ALA A 5 21.22 13.47 -12.89
CA ALA A 5 20.74 14.85 -12.90
C ALA A 5 21.53 15.78 -11.95
N GLY A 6 22.60 15.31 -11.30
CA GLY A 6 23.41 16.12 -10.38
C GLY A 6 22.75 16.44 -9.04
N LEU A 7 21.70 15.71 -8.64
CA LEU A 7 20.99 15.94 -7.39
C LEU A 7 21.69 15.23 -6.22
N ASP A 8 22.01 15.98 -5.16
CA ASP A 8 22.56 15.44 -3.91
C ASP A 8 21.43 15.01 -2.97
N TYR A 9 21.09 13.72 -3.04
CA TYR A 9 20.08 13.10 -2.18
C TYR A 9 20.40 13.24 -0.68
N ARG A 10 21.69 13.25 -0.28
CA ARG A 10 22.05 13.35 1.14
C ARG A 10 21.74 14.74 1.65
N SER A 11 22.10 15.77 0.88
CA SER A 11 21.77 17.14 1.20
C SER A 11 20.26 17.33 1.33
N TYR A 12 19.48 16.81 0.38
CA TYR A 12 18.02 16.89 0.40
C TYR A 12 17.39 16.16 1.60
N LEU A 13 17.82 14.93 1.89
CA LEU A 13 17.30 14.18 3.05
C LEU A 13 17.66 14.83 4.38
N ASN A 14 18.81 15.49 4.46
CA ASN A 14 19.22 16.23 5.64
C ASN A 14 18.42 17.53 5.82
N SER A 15 18.08 18.22 4.73
CA SER A 15 17.35 19.50 4.77
C SER A 15 15.84 19.31 4.93
N GLU A 16 15.23 18.50 4.07
CA GLU A 16 13.76 18.41 3.97
C GLU A 16 13.17 17.35 4.91
N GLN A 17 13.95 16.33 5.28
CA GLN A 17 13.53 15.22 6.16
C GLN A 17 12.10 14.72 5.86
N PRO A 18 11.82 14.29 4.62
CA PRO A 18 10.46 14.00 4.17
C PRO A 18 9.88 12.71 4.76
N TYR A 19 10.65 11.97 5.57
CA TYR A 19 10.27 10.70 6.16
C TYR A 19 10.18 10.81 7.68
N LEU A 20 9.26 10.04 8.26
CA LEU A 20 9.14 9.94 9.71
C LEU A 20 10.34 9.22 10.32
N THR A 21 10.82 9.73 11.44
CA THR A 21 11.77 9.03 12.31
C THR A 21 11.06 8.03 13.21
N THR A 22 11.78 7.07 13.78
CA THR A 22 11.22 6.12 14.76
C THR A 22 10.53 6.83 15.94
N SER A 23 11.12 7.92 16.45
CA SER A 23 10.52 8.67 17.57
C SER A 23 9.21 9.37 17.18
N GLN A 24 9.08 9.84 15.94
CA GLN A 24 7.82 10.39 15.44
C GLN A 24 6.75 9.30 15.26
N ILE A 25 7.15 8.12 14.78
CA ILE A 25 6.27 6.95 14.67
C ILE A 25 5.75 6.56 16.06
N GLU A 26 6.63 6.40 17.06
CA GLU A 26 6.25 6.06 18.43
C GLU A 26 5.36 7.14 19.06
N HIS A 27 5.62 8.42 18.78
CA HIS A 27 4.78 9.51 19.24
C HIS A 27 3.35 9.42 18.65
N LEU A 28 3.22 9.22 17.35
CA LEU A 28 1.92 9.03 16.70
C LEU A 28 1.24 7.75 17.19
N ALA A 29 1.99 6.67 17.39
CA ALA A 29 1.46 5.44 17.98
C ALA A 29 0.86 5.67 19.37
N SER A 30 1.51 6.51 20.20
CA SER A 30 0.97 6.90 21.52
C SER A 30 -0.36 7.67 21.45
N GLN A 31 -0.69 8.23 20.28
CA GLN A 31 -1.96 8.91 20.00
C GLN A 31 -3.01 7.98 19.38
N GLY A 32 -2.70 6.69 19.23
CA GLY A 32 -3.61 5.68 18.69
C GLY A 32 -3.45 5.41 17.19
N PHE A 33 -2.47 6.01 16.52
CA PHE A 33 -2.16 5.66 15.13
C PHE A 33 -1.55 4.25 15.05
N GLN A 34 -1.74 3.60 13.91
CA GLN A 34 -1.12 2.33 13.56
C GLN A 34 -0.32 2.47 12.27
N PHE A 35 0.79 1.74 12.19
CA PHE A 35 1.68 1.77 11.03
C PHE A 35 1.78 0.39 10.40
N GLY A 36 1.54 0.33 9.08
CA GLY A 36 1.71 -0.86 8.26
C GLY A 36 2.89 -0.72 7.28
N ALA A 37 3.28 -1.83 6.68
CA ALA A 37 4.36 -1.91 5.71
C ALA A 37 3.96 -1.38 4.33
N HIS A 38 4.95 -0.87 3.58
CA HIS A 38 4.77 -0.34 2.22
C HIS A 38 5.95 -0.65 1.29
N SER A 39 6.51 -1.86 1.44
CA SER A 39 7.73 -2.34 0.74
C SER A 39 9.02 -1.65 1.21
N LEU A 40 10.18 -2.24 0.90
CA LEU A 40 11.48 -1.65 1.25
C LEU A 40 11.90 -0.52 0.31
N SER A 41 11.66 -0.69 -1.00
CA SER A 41 12.13 0.25 -2.04
C SER A 41 11.02 0.76 -2.95
N HIS A 42 9.75 0.58 -2.54
CA HIS A 42 8.57 1.03 -3.28
C HIS A 42 8.56 0.61 -4.79
N PRO A 43 8.87 -0.66 -5.14
CA PRO A 43 8.82 -1.11 -6.53
C PRO A 43 7.38 -1.27 -7.01
N LEU A 44 7.15 -1.17 -8.33
CA LEU A 44 5.91 -1.66 -8.92
C LEU A 44 5.93 -3.18 -8.92
N TYR A 45 5.01 -3.84 -8.21
CA TYR A 45 5.08 -5.29 -7.97
C TYR A 45 4.99 -6.11 -9.28
N GLU A 46 4.19 -5.69 -10.24
CA GLU A 46 4.11 -6.31 -11.58
C GLU A 46 5.46 -6.33 -12.33
N SER A 47 6.41 -5.45 -11.97
CA SER A 47 7.70 -5.33 -12.64
C SER A 47 8.83 -6.16 -12.02
N ILE A 48 8.59 -6.85 -10.91
CA ILE A 48 9.57 -7.66 -10.17
C ILE A 48 9.11 -9.12 -10.06
N SER A 49 10.03 -10.02 -9.72
CA SER A 49 9.71 -11.43 -9.54
C SER A 49 8.84 -11.65 -8.30
N GLU A 50 8.05 -12.72 -8.29
CA GLU A 50 7.21 -13.07 -7.15
C GLU A 50 8.02 -13.32 -5.87
N ASP A 51 9.19 -13.97 -5.98
CA ASP A 51 10.11 -14.14 -4.85
C ASP A 51 10.55 -12.78 -4.28
N GLU A 52 10.83 -11.81 -5.16
CA GLU A 52 11.19 -10.45 -4.75
C GLU A 52 10.00 -9.71 -4.13
N GLN A 53 8.77 -9.89 -4.65
CA GLN A 53 7.55 -9.33 -4.05
C GLN A 53 7.39 -9.83 -2.60
N ILE A 54 7.53 -11.14 -2.38
CA ILE A 54 7.43 -11.77 -1.06
C ILE A 54 8.53 -11.25 -0.14
N GLU A 55 9.78 -11.20 -0.59
CA GLU A 55 10.91 -10.69 0.19
C GLU A 55 10.71 -9.24 0.60
N GLN A 56 10.34 -8.37 -0.33
CA GLN A 56 10.05 -6.95 -0.12
C GLN A 56 8.93 -6.74 0.92
N THR A 57 7.89 -7.57 0.86
CA THR A 57 6.76 -7.51 1.78
C THR A 57 7.15 -7.96 3.18
N LEU A 58 7.67 -9.19 3.31
CA LEU A 58 7.92 -9.81 4.61
C LEU A 58 9.04 -9.11 5.37
N LYS A 59 10.14 -8.75 4.71
CA LYS A 59 11.22 -8.01 5.37
C LYS A 59 10.77 -6.64 5.87
N CYS A 60 9.89 -5.96 5.13
CA CYS A 60 9.34 -4.67 5.57
C CYS A 60 8.44 -4.84 6.79
N VAL A 61 7.50 -5.80 6.76
CA VAL A 61 6.62 -6.15 7.88
C VAL A 61 7.42 -6.54 9.12
N ASP A 62 8.43 -7.39 8.96
CA ASP A 62 9.28 -7.84 10.07
C ASP A 62 10.11 -6.70 10.65
N SER A 63 10.64 -5.81 9.81
CA SER A 63 11.41 -4.64 10.26
C SER A 63 10.57 -3.69 11.12
N LEU A 64 9.28 -3.55 10.81
CA LEU A 64 8.35 -2.73 11.58
C LEU A 64 7.93 -3.39 12.90
N SER A 65 7.84 -4.72 12.95
CA SER A 65 7.26 -5.47 14.07
C SER A 65 7.87 -5.19 15.47
N SER A 66 9.09 -4.65 15.51
CA SER A 66 9.78 -4.26 16.75
C SER A 66 9.38 -2.89 17.29
N ILE A 67 8.68 -2.07 16.51
CA ILE A 67 8.29 -0.70 16.85
C ILE A 67 6.88 -0.70 17.43
N GLN A 68 6.70 -0.05 18.58
CA GLN A 68 5.38 0.08 19.22
C GLN A 68 4.37 0.78 18.29
N GLY A 69 3.16 0.21 18.18
CA GLY A 69 2.09 0.74 17.31
C GLY A 69 2.19 0.33 15.85
N THR A 70 3.01 -0.66 15.53
CA THR A 70 3.02 -1.29 14.21
C THR A 70 2.11 -2.51 14.17
N CYS A 71 1.63 -2.83 12.98
CA CYS A 71 0.73 -3.94 12.72
C CYS A 71 1.22 -4.72 11.49
N LYS A 72 0.84 -6.00 11.39
CA LYS A 72 1.24 -6.85 10.25
C LYS A 72 0.35 -6.61 9.04
N LEU A 73 0.23 -5.34 8.65
CA LEU A 73 -0.54 -4.86 7.50
C LEU A 73 0.41 -4.46 6.38
N PHE A 74 -0.03 -4.56 5.12
CA PHE A 74 0.77 -4.17 3.98
C PHE A 74 -0.04 -3.46 2.89
N SER A 75 0.39 -2.29 2.43
CA SER A 75 -0.20 -1.63 1.25
C SER A 75 0.73 -1.75 0.05
N PHE A 76 0.18 -2.01 -1.13
CA PHE A 76 0.99 -2.13 -2.35
C PHE A 76 1.46 -0.75 -2.84
N PRO A 77 2.75 -0.59 -3.18
CA PRO A 77 3.20 0.56 -3.96
C PRO A 77 2.45 0.63 -5.29
N PHE A 78 1.83 1.78 -5.56
CA PHE A 78 1.01 2.05 -6.75
C PHE A 78 -0.27 1.19 -6.87
N THR A 79 -0.13 -0.12 -7.08
CA THR A 79 -1.22 -1.06 -7.35
C THR A 79 -0.80 -2.51 -7.07
N ASP A 80 -1.80 -3.33 -6.80
CA ASP A 80 -1.74 -4.79 -6.68
C ASP A 80 -2.06 -5.51 -7.98
N ASN A 81 -2.28 -4.78 -9.08
CA ASN A 81 -2.45 -5.36 -10.40
C ASN A 81 -1.24 -6.21 -10.79
N GLY A 82 -1.50 -7.42 -11.32
CA GLY A 82 -0.44 -8.36 -11.74
C GLY A 82 0.22 -9.14 -10.61
N VAL A 83 -0.18 -8.92 -9.34
CA VAL A 83 0.21 -9.77 -8.21
C VAL A 83 -0.61 -11.04 -8.23
N LYS A 84 0.02 -12.21 -8.12
CA LYS A 84 -0.64 -13.51 -8.23
C LYS A 84 -1.22 -13.99 -6.91
N SER A 85 -2.25 -14.83 -6.95
CA SER A 85 -2.81 -15.52 -5.77
C SER A 85 -1.76 -16.20 -4.88
N SER A 86 -0.71 -16.79 -5.46
CA SER A 86 0.37 -17.48 -4.73
C SER A 86 1.23 -16.56 -3.84
N PHE A 87 1.34 -15.27 -4.20
CA PHE A 87 1.97 -14.26 -3.35
C PHE A 87 1.16 -14.09 -2.06
N PHE A 88 -0.15 -13.91 -2.17
CA PHE A 88 -1.05 -13.69 -1.04
C PHE A 88 -1.01 -14.87 -0.07
N ASP A 89 -1.12 -16.09 -0.61
CA ASP A 89 -0.97 -17.33 0.18
C ASP A 89 0.34 -17.36 0.97
N SER A 90 1.44 -16.95 0.34
CA SER A 90 2.77 -16.97 0.94
C SER A 90 2.90 -15.97 2.08
N VAL A 91 2.49 -14.72 1.87
CA VAL A 91 2.64 -13.66 2.90
C VAL A 91 1.65 -13.86 4.05
N TYR A 92 0.44 -14.33 3.77
CA TYR A 92 -0.54 -14.62 4.81
C TYR A 92 -0.17 -15.81 5.69
N LYS A 93 0.46 -16.85 5.13
CA LYS A 93 1.00 -17.97 5.93
C LYS A 93 2.11 -17.52 6.88
N GLN A 94 2.83 -16.45 6.52
CA GLN A 94 3.90 -15.85 7.33
C GLN A 94 3.38 -14.80 8.33
N GLY A 95 2.05 -14.61 8.39
CA GLY A 95 1.40 -13.81 9.42
C GLY A 95 1.08 -12.37 9.01
N VAL A 96 1.16 -12.01 7.73
CA VAL A 96 0.50 -10.78 7.25
C VAL A 96 -1.00 -10.92 7.45
N GLU A 97 -1.62 -9.93 8.09
CA GLU A 97 -3.03 -9.95 8.47
C GLU A 97 -3.92 -9.49 7.32
N TYR A 98 -3.63 -8.33 6.74
CA TYR A 98 -4.35 -7.81 5.57
C TYR A 98 -3.39 -7.09 4.62
N THR A 99 -3.72 -7.12 3.34
CA THR A 99 -3.11 -6.30 2.31
C THR A 99 -4.07 -5.24 1.78
N PHE A 100 -3.56 -4.20 1.14
CA PHE A 100 -4.38 -3.10 0.62
C PHE A 100 -4.01 -2.71 -0.81
N GLY A 101 -4.92 -2.98 -1.75
CA GLY A 101 -4.85 -2.55 -3.14
C GLY A 101 -5.42 -1.15 -3.38
N THR A 102 -5.52 -0.78 -4.66
CA THR A 102 -5.93 0.57 -5.12
C THR A 102 -6.96 0.53 -6.26
N ALA A 103 -7.68 -0.57 -6.43
CA ALA A 103 -8.58 -0.81 -7.57
C ALA A 103 -9.98 -0.15 -7.45
N GLY A 104 -10.17 0.73 -6.46
CA GLY A 104 -11.43 1.42 -6.18
C GLY A 104 -12.41 0.59 -5.35
N ILE A 105 -13.71 0.92 -5.38
CA ILE A 105 -14.75 0.12 -4.70
C ILE A 105 -15.01 -1.16 -5.50
N LYS A 106 -14.23 -2.19 -5.20
CA LYS A 106 -14.32 -3.54 -5.77
C LYS A 106 -14.18 -4.59 -4.69
N ASP A 107 -14.80 -5.74 -4.94
CA ASP A 107 -14.47 -6.96 -4.23
C ASP A 107 -13.13 -7.49 -4.73
N ASP A 108 -12.47 -8.26 -3.88
CA ASP A 108 -11.24 -8.97 -4.20
C ASP A 108 -11.45 -10.46 -3.98
N GLU A 109 -10.94 -11.31 -4.89
CA GLU A 109 -10.99 -12.75 -4.67
C GLU A 109 -10.15 -13.17 -3.45
N GLN A 110 -9.12 -12.39 -3.12
CA GLN A 110 -8.35 -12.51 -1.89
C GLN A 110 -9.07 -11.77 -0.76
N GLN A 111 -9.81 -12.49 0.08
CA GLN A 111 -10.64 -11.90 1.14
C GLN A 111 -9.93 -10.94 2.10
N ARG A 112 -8.60 -11.07 2.23
CA ARG A 112 -7.76 -10.24 3.09
C ARG A 112 -7.03 -9.12 2.32
N ASN A 113 -7.24 -8.99 1.01
CA ASN A 113 -6.78 -7.87 0.20
C ASN A 113 -7.91 -6.85 0.04
N ILE A 114 -7.81 -5.71 0.72
CA ILE A 114 -8.87 -4.71 0.77
C ILE A 114 -8.57 -3.61 -0.26
N GLN A 115 -9.50 -3.41 -1.20
CA GLN A 115 -9.39 -2.36 -2.21
C GLN A 115 -9.78 -0.98 -1.63
N ARG A 116 -9.10 0.07 -2.10
CA ARG A 116 -9.27 1.43 -1.59
C ARG A 116 -9.47 2.45 -2.71
N ILE A 117 -10.02 3.60 -2.33
CA ILE A 117 -10.19 4.77 -3.19
C ILE A 117 -9.26 5.91 -2.74
N PRO A 118 -8.80 6.78 -3.66
CA PRO A 118 -8.09 8.00 -3.30
C PRO A 118 -9.07 9.08 -2.82
N MET A 119 -8.84 9.65 -1.63
CA MET A 119 -9.71 10.68 -1.04
C MET A 119 -9.18 12.11 -1.25
N GLU A 120 -7.86 12.26 -1.39
CA GLU A 120 -7.21 13.54 -1.59
C GLU A 120 -7.16 13.88 -3.09
N GLN A 121 -8.24 14.50 -3.58
CA GLN A 121 -8.31 15.03 -4.95
C GLN A 121 -8.64 16.53 -4.88
N ASP A 122 -7.66 17.39 -5.15
CA ASP A 122 -7.72 18.85 -4.92
C ASP A 122 -8.97 19.55 -5.49
N GLN A 123 -9.59 18.98 -6.52
CA GLN A 123 -10.71 19.58 -7.24
C GLN A 123 -12.08 19.11 -6.75
N TYR A 124 -12.15 18.12 -5.86
CA TYR A 124 -13.40 17.45 -5.49
C TYR A 124 -13.58 17.38 -3.97
N SER A 125 -14.81 17.58 -3.52
CA SER A 125 -15.18 17.31 -2.13
C SER A 125 -15.20 15.80 -1.87
N ALA A 126 -14.98 15.40 -0.62
CA ALA A 126 -15.10 13.99 -0.21
C ALA A 126 -16.45 13.38 -0.60
N GLN A 127 -17.54 14.14 -0.50
CA GLN A 127 -18.87 13.71 -0.93
C GLN A 127 -18.93 13.42 -2.44
N SER A 128 -18.36 14.30 -3.27
CA SER A 128 -18.31 14.10 -4.72
C SER A 128 -17.46 12.90 -5.10
N ILE A 129 -16.32 12.68 -4.43
CA ILE A 129 -15.45 11.52 -4.62
C ILE A 129 -16.23 10.24 -4.32
N LEU A 130 -16.87 10.16 -3.15
CA LEU A 130 -17.66 9.00 -2.76
C LEU A 130 -18.78 8.70 -3.77
N TYR A 131 -19.56 9.70 -4.18
CA TYR A 131 -20.63 9.49 -5.17
C TYR A 131 -20.09 9.01 -6.52
N SER A 132 -18.98 9.58 -6.98
CA SER A 132 -18.33 9.14 -8.21
C SER A 132 -17.91 7.68 -8.13
N GLU A 133 -17.21 7.29 -7.06
CA GLU A 133 -16.74 5.92 -6.85
C GLU A 133 -17.90 4.91 -6.71
N TYR A 134 -19.00 5.29 -6.03
CA TYR A 134 -20.21 4.46 -5.98
C TYR A 134 -20.87 4.30 -7.35
N CYS A 135 -20.97 5.38 -8.14
CA CYS A 135 -21.46 5.31 -9.52
C CYS A 135 -20.59 4.37 -10.38
N TYR A 136 -19.26 4.49 -10.28
CA TYR A 136 -18.34 3.58 -10.96
C TYR A 136 -18.51 2.12 -10.49
N CYS A 137 -18.71 1.90 -9.18
CA CYS A 137 -18.98 0.57 -8.63
C CYS A 137 -20.23 -0.06 -9.25
N LEU A 138 -21.35 0.67 -9.26
CA LEU A 138 -22.61 0.21 -9.86
C LEU A 138 -22.47 -0.11 -11.35
N LEU A 139 -21.79 0.77 -12.10
CA LEU A 139 -21.51 0.52 -13.53
C LEU A 139 -20.66 -0.74 -13.73
N ARG A 140 -19.63 -0.94 -12.89
CA ARG A 140 -18.78 -2.14 -12.92
C ARG A 140 -19.56 -3.42 -12.59
N GLN A 141 -20.49 -3.37 -11.65
CA GLN A 141 -21.36 -4.51 -11.32
C GLN A 141 -22.23 -4.90 -12.52
N LEU A 142 -22.80 -3.93 -13.25
CA LEU A 142 -23.60 -4.20 -14.45
C LEU A 142 -22.81 -4.93 -15.54
N ILE A 143 -21.53 -4.58 -15.72
CA ILE A 143 -20.64 -5.23 -16.70
C ILE A 143 -19.83 -6.39 -16.10
N ARG A 144 -20.11 -6.81 -14.86
CA ARG A 144 -19.40 -7.88 -14.12
C ARG A 144 -17.88 -7.69 -14.02
N ARG A 145 -17.44 -6.46 -13.80
CA ARG A 145 -16.03 -6.07 -13.58
C ARG A 145 -15.79 -5.43 -12.20
N ASN A 146 -16.61 -5.82 -11.21
CA ASN A 146 -16.53 -5.34 -9.83
C ASN A 146 -15.64 -6.22 -8.93
N VAL A 147 -14.99 -7.25 -9.48
CA VAL A 147 -14.09 -8.15 -8.74
C VAL A 147 -12.68 -8.02 -9.31
N VAL A 148 -11.67 -7.99 -8.44
CA VAL A 148 -10.25 -8.12 -8.80
C VAL A 148 -9.85 -9.60 -8.78
N HIS A 149 -9.05 -10.00 -9.77
CA HIS A 149 -8.59 -11.37 -9.96
C HIS A 149 -7.05 -11.41 -10.04
N HIS A 150 -6.42 -12.42 -9.45
CA HIS A 150 -4.99 -12.52 -9.18
C HIS A 150 -4.34 -13.84 -9.64
#